data_AF-A0A150G8U4-F1
#
_entry.id   AF-A0A150G8U4-F1
#
_cell.length_a   1.000
_cell.length_b   1.000
_cell.length_c   1.000
_cell.angle_alpha   90.00
_cell.angle_beta   90.00
_cell.angle_gamma   90.00
#
_symmetry.space_group_name_H-M   'P 1'
#
loop_
_entity.id
_entity.type
_entity.pdbx_description
1 polymer ?
#
loop_
_entity_poly.entity_id
_entity_poly.type
_entity_poly.pdbx_seq_one_letter_code
_entity_poly.pdbx_strand_id
1 'polypeptide(L)'
;MQAMQNRGRNNVSGEEDDLLEQKKTLQEGVFSAMHLLARSRSADSWKFAAVKVLLEGLIPFLVIFNPTNGWDIHPGNPVWQGYHTYVRIFYAFVVVVYVAVTCIAFLTLAMRRQARGGGGAGTGGGGGGHTHGGREHSKALRRFAVVLQTFTEVVFSLFYMSVFDYMVFLFNCKFLSKGPKLHNYWPEVHCFETPHLIHLSVAGVTAVVFFCSTALMLVAGCDLNPVARGIMSSPAAVTRIKVLVMKAVYVIVVNTLDSAGKVQAVLMTAAALAITWYNLSRLPFLRYAVNLLWVGGWAAVTFTCAIYCVLEFHPRHKEHGFNSSMVMLVLYGVWPSIAAGAGVTALWHRYRLRDAGKFASLDPAVKLRKVHQFSSPEDVELLSRSMRVFDGEGGVLEEFGNIGETIIKCGIAVYPGDVGLLVLYANFLMEVRRDGPVARTQLQLALKSGPR
;
A
#
# COMPACT_ATOMS: atom_id res chain seq x y z
N MET A 1 -4.44 11.78 47.29
CA MET A 1 -3.82 11.01 46.19
C MET A 1 -4.57 11.10 44.86
N GLN A 2 -5.92 11.07 44.81
CA GLN A 2 -6.68 11.25 43.55
C GLN A 2 -6.51 12.64 42.88
N ALA A 3 -6.25 13.71 43.64
CA ALA A 3 -6.00 15.04 43.09
C ALA A 3 -4.64 15.19 42.35
N MET A 4 -3.63 14.37 42.70
CA MET A 4 -2.36 14.33 41.95
C MET A 4 -2.48 13.50 40.67
N GLN A 5 -3.34 12.48 40.65
CA GLN A 5 -3.58 11.63 39.49
C GLN A 5 -4.34 12.39 38.38
N ASN A 6 -5.28 13.27 38.74
CA ASN A 6 -5.95 14.16 37.78
C ASN A 6 -5.03 15.28 37.25
N ARG A 7 -4.06 15.74 38.04
CA ARG A 7 -3.08 16.75 37.60
C ARG A 7 -2.06 16.19 36.61
N GLY A 8 -1.65 14.92 36.79
CA GLY A 8 -0.83 14.20 35.82
C GLY A 8 -1.55 13.95 34.50
N ARG A 9 -2.85 13.61 34.52
CA ARG A 9 -3.61 13.34 33.30
C ARG A 9 -3.90 14.59 32.46
N ASN A 10 -4.09 15.75 33.09
CA ASN A 10 -4.30 17.02 32.39
C ASN A 10 -3.00 17.66 31.87
N ASN A 11 -1.85 17.42 32.53
CA ASN A 11 -0.55 17.87 32.01
C ASN A 11 -0.08 17.05 30.80
N VAL A 12 -0.41 15.76 30.74
CA VAL A 12 -0.09 14.92 29.57
C VAL A 12 -0.87 15.39 28.33
N SER A 13 -2.14 15.74 28.46
CA SER A 13 -2.94 16.25 27.32
C SER A 13 -2.53 17.66 26.88
N GLY A 14 -2.06 18.52 27.79
CA GLY A 14 -1.59 19.87 27.45
C GLY A 14 -0.24 19.88 26.73
N GLU A 15 0.66 18.96 27.07
CA GLU A 15 1.97 18.83 26.40
C GLU A 15 1.92 17.99 25.11
N GLU A 16 0.91 17.13 24.95
CA GLU A 16 0.61 16.45 23.67
C GLU A 16 0.26 17.48 22.57
N ASP A 17 -0.43 18.58 22.93
CA ASP A 17 -0.72 19.68 22.02
C ASP A 17 0.53 20.54 21.72
N ASP A 18 1.38 20.83 22.72
CA ASP A 18 2.56 21.70 22.54
C ASP A 18 3.63 21.14 21.57
N LEU A 19 3.80 19.81 21.48
CA LEU A 19 4.70 19.19 20.48
C LEU A 19 4.08 19.12 19.06
N LEU A 20 2.75 19.25 18.95
CA LEU A 20 2.00 19.25 17.69
C LEU A 20 1.67 20.68 17.19
N GLU A 21 1.90 21.70 18.03
CA GLU A 21 1.67 23.11 17.72
C GLU A 21 2.87 23.81 17.06
N GLN A 22 4.01 23.13 16.91
CA GLN A 22 5.15 23.66 16.15
C GLN A 22 4.74 23.80 14.67
N LYS A 23 4.51 25.05 14.21
CA LYS A 23 4.14 25.46 12.82
C LYS A 23 4.04 24.29 11.84
N LYS A 24 2.86 23.66 11.76
CA LYS A 24 2.65 22.50 10.88
C LYS A 24 3.13 22.81 9.47
N THR A 25 4.19 22.14 9.06
CA THR A 25 4.74 22.29 7.71
C THR A 25 3.71 21.82 6.68
N LEU A 26 3.85 22.23 5.42
CA LEU A 26 2.95 21.75 4.35
C LEU A 26 2.99 20.21 4.25
N GLN A 27 4.17 19.62 4.50
CA GLN A 27 4.37 18.18 4.54
C GLN A 27 3.55 17.51 5.65
N GLU A 28 3.56 18.04 6.87
CA GLU A 28 2.74 17.51 7.98
C GLU A 28 1.24 17.63 7.72
N GLY A 29 0.81 18.75 7.12
CA GLY A 29 -0.59 18.95 6.74
C GLY A 29 -1.06 17.92 5.70
N VAL A 30 -0.25 17.68 4.67
CA VAL A 30 -0.53 16.66 3.65
C VAL A 30 -0.51 15.27 4.27
N PHE A 31 0.50 14.93 5.06
CA PHE A 31 0.58 13.61 5.70
C PHE A 31 -0.59 13.36 6.66
N SER A 32 -0.97 14.35 7.47
CA SER A 32 -2.10 14.24 8.39
C SER A 32 -3.43 14.03 7.65
N ALA A 33 -3.65 14.76 6.55
CA ALA A 33 -4.81 14.56 5.70
C ALA A 33 -4.83 13.17 5.07
N MET A 34 -3.70 12.71 4.51
CA MET A 34 -3.59 11.37 3.92
C MET A 34 -3.77 10.27 4.96
N HIS A 35 -3.23 10.43 6.17
CA HIS A 35 -3.39 9.47 7.25
C HIS A 35 -4.84 9.39 7.73
N LEU A 36 -5.53 10.53 7.85
CA LEU A 36 -6.96 10.57 8.15
C LEU A 36 -7.78 9.84 7.09
N LEU A 37 -7.41 9.99 5.81
CA LEU A 37 -8.12 9.33 4.71
C LEU A 37 -7.81 7.83 4.62
N ALA A 38 -6.57 7.44 4.89
CA ALA A 38 -6.11 6.06 4.84
C ALA A 38 -6.63 5.21 6.01
N ARG A 39 -6.87 5.81 7.19
CA ARG A 39 -7.50 5.15 8.34
C ARG A 39 -9.03 5.19 8.24
N SER A 40 -9.58 4.40 7.34
CA SER A 40 -11.01 4.09 7.33
C SER A 40 -11.30 2.89 8.26
N ARG A 41 -12.51 2.83 8.85
CA ARG A 41 -12.97 1.64 9.60
C ARG A 41 -13.14 0.41 8.70
N SER A 42 -13.21 0.58 7.38
CA SER A 42 -13.34 -0.49 6.40
C SER A 42 -12.08 -1.36 6.29
N ALA A 43 -10.90 -0.80 6.60
CA ALA A 43 -9.63 -1.54 6.59
C ALA A 43 -9.59 -2.71 7.59
N ASP A 44 -10.45 -2.71 8.61
CA ASP A 44 -10.58 -3.79 9.60
C ASP A 44 -11.60 -4.88 9.19
N SER A 45 -12.38 -4.66 8.13
CA SER A 45 -13.36 -5.62 7.64
C SER A 45 -12.71 -6.76 6.87
N TRP A 46 -12.94 -8.00 7.29
CA TRP A 46 -12.43 -9.18 6.60
C TRP A 46 -12.97 -9.30 5.17
N LYS A 47 -14.21 -8.86 4.93
CA LYS A 47 -14.83 -8.86 3.59
C LYS A 47 -14.05 -7.94 2.66
N PHE A 48 -13.71 -6.75 3.15
CA PHE A 48 -12.95 -5.77 2.39
C PHE A 48 -11.53 -6.26 2.11
N ALA A 49 -10.86 -6.82 3.12
CA ALA A 49 -9.54 -7.42 2.96
C ALA A 49 -9.54 -8.56 1.92
N ALA A 50 -10.54 -9.46 1.97
CA ALA A 50 -10.68 -10.54 1.00
C ALA A 50 -10.85 -10.03 -0.43
N VAL A 51 -11.74 -9.04 -0.64
CA VAL A 51 -11.93 -8.40 -1.94
C VAL A 51 -10.64 -7.74 -2.43
N LYS A 52 -9.93 -7.02 -1.55
CA LYS A 52 -8.66 -6.37 -1.89
C LYS A 52 -7.60 -7.38 -2.33
N VAL A 53 -7.41 -8.45 -1.58
CA VAL A 53 -6.45 -9.52 -1.89
C VAL A 53 -6.80 -10.20 -3.21
N LEU A 54 -8.09 -10.45 -3.46
CA LEU A 54 -8.56 -11.01 -4.73
C LEU A 54 -8.26 -10.07 -5.90
N LEU A 55 -8.66 -8.80 -5.80
CA LEU A 55 -8.48 -7.80 -6.86
C LEU A 55 -7.01 -7.51 -7.15
N GLU A 56 -6.16 -7.55 -6.12
CA GLU A 56 -4.72 -7.36 -6.23
C GLU A 56 -4.06 -8.38 -7.17
N GLY A 57 -4.54 -9.63 -7.21
CA GLY A 57 -4.08 -10.64 -8.17
C GLY A 57 -4.88 -10.62 -9.48
N LEU A 58 -6.20 -10.42 -9.40
CA LEU A 58 -7.10 -10.51 -10.54
C LEU A 58 -6.91 -9.38 -11.55
N ILE A 59 -6.75 -8.13 -11.10
CA ILE A 59 -6.56 -6.97 -11.98
C ILE A 59 -5.32 -7.14 -12.86
N PRO A 60 -4.10 -7.32 -12.32
CA PRO A 60 -2.92 -7.48 -13.15
C PRO A 60 -2.96 -8.75 -14.01
N PHE A 61 -3.63 -9.82 -13.56
CA PHE A 61 -3.89 -11.01 -14.37
C PHE A 61 -4.73 -10.66 -15.61
N LEU A 62 -5.85 -9.94 -15.46
CA LEU A 62 -6.71 -9.54 -16.57
C LEU A 62 -6.01 -8.56 -17.52
N VAL A 63 -5.10 -7.72 -17.00
CA VAL A 63 -4.31 -6.78 -17.81
C VAL A 63 -3.38 -7.52 -18.79
N ILE A 64 -2.76 -8.64 -18.39
CA ILE A 64 -1.95 -9.44 -19.32
C ILE A 64 -2.78 -10.42 -20.15
N PHE A 65 -3.75 -11.06 -19.53
CA PHE A 65 -4.54 -12.12 -20.13
C PHE A 65 -5.76 -11.54 -20.84
N ASN A 66 -5.56 -10.65 -21.80
CA ASN A 66 -6.64 -9.98 -22.54
C ASN A 66 -6.64 -10.37 -24.03
N PRO A 67 -7.77 -10.27 -24.75
CA PRO A 67 -7.79 -10.60 -26.18
C PRO A 67 -6.87 -9.73 -27.05
N THR A 68 -6.49 -8.54 -26.58
CA THR A 68 -5.64 -7.61 -27.34
C THR A 68 -4.17 -8.01 -27.35
N ASN A 69 -3.69 -8.74 -26.33
CA ASN A 69 -2.34 -9.28 -26.26
C ASN A 69 -2.20 -10.59 -27.04
N GLY A 70 -3.04 -10.80 -28.07
CA GLY A 70 -2.95 -11.97 -28.95
C GLY A 70 -3.43 -13.28 -28.36
N TRP A 71 -4.07 -13.30 -27.18
CA TRP A 71 -4.66 -14.52 -26.63
C TRP A 71 -5.92 -14.92 -27.40
N ASP A 72 -6.03 -16.21 -27.74
CA ASP A 72 -7.18 -16.78 -28.43
C ASP A 72 -8.38 -16.97 -27.48
N ILE A 73 -8.99 -15.85 -27.11
CA ILE A 73 -10.08 -15.77 -26.15
C ILE A 73 -11.34 -15.33 -26.87
N HIS A 74 -12.40 -16.13 -26.78
CA HIS A 74 -13.70 -15.76 -27.33
C HIS A 74 -14.32 -14.56 -26.56
N PRO A 75 -14.50 -13.38 -27.19
CA PRO A 75 -15.02 -12.19 -26.52
C PRO A 75 -16.48 -12.31 -26.08
N GLY A 76 -17.22 -13.26 -26.67
CA GLY A 76 -18.62 -13.54 -26.33
C GLY A 76 -18.82 -14.26 -24.99
N ASN A 77 -17.76 -14.70 -24.32
CA ASN A 77 -17.87 -15.34 -23.01
C ASN A 77 -18.30 -14.30 -21.94
N PRO A 78 -19.24 -14.63 -21.04
CA PRO A 78 -19.74 -13.73 -19.99
C PRO A 78 -18.66 -13.01 -19.18
N VAL A 79 -17.51 -13.66 -18.95
CA VAL A 79 -16.37 -13.07 -18.22
C VAL A 79 -15.84 -11.82 -18.95
N TRP A 80 -15.80 -11.85 -20.29
CA TRP A 80 -15.29 -10.76 -21.13
C TRP A 80 -16.35 -9.72 -21.49
N GLN A 81 -17.63 -10.09 -21.49
CA GLN A 81 -18.72 -9.12 -21.49
C GLN A 81 -18.70 -8.24 -20.22
N GLY A 82 -18.34 -8.84 -19.08
CA GLY A 82 -18.05 -8.12 -17.84
C GLY A 82 -16.89 -7.13 -17.99
N TYR A 83 -15.84 -7.50 -18.73
CA TYR A 83 -14.68 -6.63 -19.00
C TYR A 83 -15.06 -5.38 -19.83
N HIS A 84 -15.90 -5.51 -20.85
CA HIS A 84 -16.41 -4.35 -21.60
C HIS A 84 -17.25 -3.40 -20.72
N THR A 85 -18.03 -3.96 -19.80
CA THR A 85 -18.79 -3.18 -18.81
C THR A 85 -17.85 -2.49 -17.82
N TYR A 86 -16.80 -3.18 -17.39
CA TYR A 86 -15.72 -2.64 -16.55
C TYR A 86 -15.06 -1.43 -17.24
N VAL A 87 -14.66 -1.53 -18.51
CA VAL A 87 -14.08 -0.40 -19.26
C VAL A 87 -15.03 0.81 -19.32
N ARG A 88 -16.33 0.60 -19.51
CA ARG A 88 -17.33 1.69 -19.48
C ARG A 88 -17.48 2.34 -18.10
N ILE A 89 -17.44 1.54 -17.03
CA ILE A 89 -17.45 2.04 -15.64
C ILE A 89 -16.18 2.88 -15.37
N PHE A 90 -15.05 2.54 -15.99
CA PHE A 90 -13.79 3.28 -15.81
C PHE A 90 -13.83 4.73 -16.34
N TYR A 91 -14.61 5.02 -17.38
CA TYR A 91 -14.86 6.41 -17.82
C TYR A 91 -15.53 7.24 -16.72
N ALA A 92 -16.48 6.66 -15.97
CA ALA A 92 -17.10 7.33 -14.82
C ALA A 92 -16.09 7.50 -13.66
N PHE A 93 -15.16 6.55 -13.48
CA PHE A 93 -14.13 6.63 -12.44
C PHE A 93 -13.16 7.79 -12.62
N VAL A 94 -12.90 8.26 -13.84
CA VAL A 94 -11.97 9.39 -14.07
C VAL A 94 -12.52 10.71 -13.55
N VAL A 95 -13.78 11.02 -13.87
CA VAL A 95 -14.48 12.19 -13.29
C VAL A 95 -14.41 12.13 -11.77
N VAL A 96 -14.61 10.94 -11.26
CA VAL A 96 -14.65 10.60 -9.86
C VAL A 96 -13.27 10.72 -9.18
N VAL A 97 -12.16 10.40 -9.86
CA VAL A 97 -10.78 10.67 -9.40
C VAL A 97 -10.51 12.18 -9.31
N TYR A 98 -10.91 12.96 -10.32
CA TYR A 98 -10.72 14.42 -10.28
C TYR A 98 -11.50 15.05 -9.12
N VAL A 99 -12.74 14.61 -8.89
CA VAL A 99 -13.54 15.02 -7.73
C VAL A 99 -12.80 14.69 -6.43
N ALA A 100 -12.22 13.49 -6.32
CA ALA A 100 -11.48 13.06 -5.14
C ALA A 100 -10.26 13.93 -4.84
N VAL A 101 -9.40 14.14 -5.84
CA VAL A 101 -8.18 14.95 -5.70
C VAL A 101 -8.55 16.37 -5.32
N THR A 102 -9.62 16.92 -5.92
CA THR A 102 -10.14 18.25 -5.58
C THR A 102 -10.65 18.30 -4.14
N CYS A 103 -11.40 17.27 -3.69
CA CYS A 103 -11.88 17.15 -2.32
C CYS A 103 -10.73 17.03 -1.31
N ILE A 104 -9.69 16.26 -1.62
CA ILE A 104 -8.48 16.13 -0.79
C ILE A 104 -7.75 17.48 -0.69
N ALA A 105 -7.57 18.18 -1.81
CA ALA A 105 -6.97 19.50 -1.82
C ALA A 105 -7.78 20.50 -0.99
N PHE A 106 -9.11 20.47 -1.12
CA PHE A 106 -10.02 21.29 -0.33
C PHE A 106 -9.94 20.98 1.16
N LEU A 107 -9.93 19.70 1.57
CA LEU A 107 -9.77 19.30 2.97
C LEU A 107 -8.42 19.74 3.53
N THR A 108 -7.33 19.60 2.75
CA THR A 108 -6.00 20.04 3.15
C THR A 108 -5.98 21.55 3.39
N LEU A 109 -6.62 22.34 2.53
CA LEU A 109 -6.78 23.78 2.70
C LEU A 109 -7.65 24.13 3.91
N ALA A 110 -8.73 23.38 4.15
CA ALA A 110 -9.64 23.60 5.28
C ALA A 110 -8.95 23.32 6.63
N MET A 111 -8.23 22.20 6.76
CA MET A 111 -7.43 21.88 7.95
C MET A 111 -6.36 22.95 8.21
N ARG A 112 -5.75 23.50 7.15
CA ARG A 112 -4.77 24.59 7.27
C ARG A 112 -5.42 25.90 7.73
N ARG A 113 -6.64 26.21 7.29
CA ARG A 113 -7.39 27.39 7.76
C ARG A 113 -7.76 27.26 9.24
N GLN A 114 -8.17 26.08 9.69
CA GLN A 114 -8.43 25.83 11.12
C GLN A 114 -7.16 25.98 11.96
N ALA A 115 -6.02 25.45 11.50
CA ALA A 115 -4.74 25.62 12.17
C ALA A 115 -4.24 27.08 12.23
N ARG A 116 -4.70 27.95 11.31
CA ARG A 116 -4.38 29.40 11.33
C ARG A 116 -5.39 30.24 12.09
N GLY A 117 -6.65 29.82 12.15
CA GLY A 117 -7.74 30.53 12.82
C GLY A 117 -7.85 30.25 14.33
N GLY A 118 -7.18 29.20 14.84
CA GLY A 118 -7.21 28.83 16.26
C GLY A 118 -6.32 29.68 17.18
N GLY A 119 -5.43 30.53 16.64
CA GLY A 119 -4.47 31.31 17.42
C GLY A 119 -4.88 32.76 17.74
N GLY A 120 -6.14 33.14 17.55
CA GLY A 120 -6.57 34.56 17.60
C GLY A 120 -7.92 34.83 18.25
N ALA A 121 -8.40 33.98 19.16
CA ALA A 121 -9.61 34.25 19.95
C ALA A 121 -9.36 33.99 21.44
N GLY A 122 -8.30 34.60 21.95
CA GLY A 122 -7.96 34.66 23.37
C GLY A 122 -8.07 36.08 23.90
N THR A 123 -9.24 36.73 23.81
CA THR A 123 -9.65 37.79 24.76
C THR A 123 -11.17 37.92 24.78
N GLY A 124 -11.76 37.50 25.90
CA GLY A 124 -12.85 38.23 26.57
C GLY A 124 -14.28 38.01 26.05
N GLY A 125 -15.12 37.41 26.88
CA GLY A 125 -16.56 37.68 26.86
C GLY A 125 -17.42 36.45 27.05
N GLY A 126 -17.73 36.14 28.31
CA GLY A 126 -18.80 35.21 28.66
C GLY A 126 -20.11 35.62 27.98
N GLY A 127 -20.74 34.65 27.34
CA GLY A 127 -22.04 34.79 26.71
C GLY A 127 -22.58 33.41 26.40
N GLY A 128 -23.32 32.84 27.36
CA GLY A 128 -24.07 31.61 27.19
C GLY A 128 -25.16 31.79 26.14
N GLY A 129 -24.80 31.62 24.87
CA GLY A 129 -25.69 31.57 23.74
C GLY A 129 -25.64 30.16 23.15
N HIS A 130 -26.73 29.42 23.29
CA HIS A 130 -26.95 28.09 22.73
C HIS A 130 -26.86 28.14 21.19
N THR A 131 -25.66 28.00 20.62
CA THR A 131 -25.48 27.88 19.16
C THR A 131 -25.84 26.48 18.70
N HIS A 132 -27.12 26.29 18.37
CA HIS A 132 -27.67 25.05 17.79
C HIS A 132 -27.11 24.74 16.37
N GLY A 133 -26.43 25.70 15.72
CA GLY A 133 -25.85 25.55 14.37
C GLY A 133 -24.47 24.87 14.28
N GLY A 134 -23.71 24.79 15.38
CA GLY A 134 -22.37 24.15 15.37
C GLY A 134 -22.41 22.63 15.25
N ARG A 135 -23.49 22.00 15.73
CA ARG A 135 -23.67 20.53 15.68
C ARG A 135 -24.01 20.01 14.28
N GLU A 136 -24.66 20.82 13.44
CA GLU A 136 -25.07 20.40 12.08
C GLU A 136 -23.89 20.44 11.10
N HIS A 137 -23.06 21.48 11.17
CA HIS A 137 -21.80 21.54 10.43
C HIS A 137 -20.85 20.40 10.80
N SER A 138 -20.78 20.02 12.08
CA SER A 138 -19.97 18.88 12.53
C SER A 138 -20.48 17.53 11.98
N LYS A 139 -21.79 17.32 11.93
CA LYS A 139 -22.40 16.10 11.36
C LYS A 139 -22.21 16.03 9.85
N ALA A 140 -22.42 17.13 9.13
CA ALA A 140 -22.23 17.19 7.68
C ALA A 140 -20.76 16.97 7.30
N LEU A 141 -19.82 17.63 8.00
CA LEU A 141 -18.39 17.44 7.80
C LEU A 141 -17.95 16.00 8.09
N ARG A 142 -18.48 15.39 9.16
CA ARG A 142 -18.18 13.99 9.51
C ARG A 142 -18.73 13.02 8.45
N ARG A 143 -19.95 13.23 7.96
CA ARG A 143 -20.51 12.43 6.86
C ARG A 143 -19.68 12.58 5.59
N PHE A 144 -19.31 13.81 5.24
CA PHE A 144 -18.45 14.09 4.10
C PHE A 144 -17.08 13.41 4.21
N ALA A 145 -16.44 13.49 5.39
CA ALA A 145 -15.17 12.81 5.64
C ALA A 145 -15.28 11.29 5.49
N VAL A 146 -16.34 10.66 6.01
CA VAL A 146 -16.56 9.20 5.87
C VAL A 146 -16.79 8.80 4.40
N VAL A 147 -17.56 9.61 3.65
CA VAL A 147 -17.77 9.39 2.22
C VAL A 147 -16.44 9.49 1.49
N LEU A 148 -15.65 10.53 1.75
CA LEU A 148 -14.36 10.72 1.10
C LEU A 148 -13.34 9.65 1.51
N GLN A 149 -13.34 9.17 2.76
CA GLN A 149 -12.52 8.04 3.21
C GLN A 149 -12.85 6.77 2.43
N THR A 150 -14.13 6.37 2.42
CA THR A 150 -14.59 5.20 1.66
C THR A 150 -14.19 5.32 0.19
N PHE A 151 -14.39 6.51 -0.35
CA PHE A 151 -14.10 6.83 -1.73
C PHE A 151 -12.60 6.70 -2.07
N THR A 152 -11.76 7.36 -1.28
CA THR A 152 -10.31 7.34 -1.48
C THR A 152 -9.75 5.93 -1.30
N GLU A 153 -10.32 5.14 -0.40
CA GLU A 153 -9.94 3.74 -0.21
C GLU A 153 -10.29 2.88 -1.43
N VAL A 154 -11.47 3.07 -2.03
CA VAL A 154 -11.88 2.37 -3.24
C VAL A 154 -10.94 2.73 -4.41
N VAL A 155 -10.69 4.02 -4.63
CA VAL A 155 -9.91 4.48 -5.78
C VAL A 155 -8.41 4.25 -5.62
N PHE A 156 -7.82 4.69 -4.51
CA PHE A 156 -6.36 4.67 -4.31
C PHE A 156 -5.86 3.38 -3.66
N SER A 157 -6.74 2.51 -3.14
CA SER A 157 -6.33 1.29 -2.44
C SER A 157 -6.88 -0.01 -3.07
N LEU A 158 -8.09 -0.01 -3.63
CA LEU A 158 -8.63 -1.19 -4.35
C LEU A 158 -8.35 -1.16 -5.85
N PHE A 159 -8.75 -0.08 -6.53
CA PHE A 159 -8.76 -0.01 -7.99
C PHE A 159 -7.62 0.81 -8.59
N TYR A 160 -6.58 1.14 -7.81
CA TYR A 160 -5.52 2.03 -8.27
C TYR A 160 -4.79 1.51 -9.52
N MET A 161 -4.54 0.19 -9.61
CA MET A 161 -3.92 -0.41 -10.80
C MET A 161 -4.77 -0.19 -12.04
N SER A 162 -6.06 -0.43 -11.92
CA SER A 162 -7.02 -0.25 -13.01
C SER A 162 -7.18 1.21 -13.43
N VAL A 163 -7.22 2.13 -12.45
CA VAL A 163 -7.31 3.57 -12.73
C VAL A 163 -6.04 4.03 -13.43
N PHE A 164 -4.89 3.55 -12.97
CA PHE A 164 -3.61 3.86 -13.59
C PHE A 164 -3.50 3.27 -15.00
N ASP A 165 -3.91 2.01 -15.20
CA ASP A 165 -4.02 1.36 -16.51
C ASP A 165 -4.88 2.16 -17.49
N TYR A 166 -6.06 2.60 -17.04
CA TYR A 166 -6.92 3.48 -17.84
C TYR A 166 -6.25 4.81 -18.20
N MET A 167 -5.51 5.45 -17.28
CA MET A 167 -4.80 6.69 -17.60
C MET A 167 -3.68 6.47 -18.61
N VAL A 168 -2.99 5.33 -18.52
CA VAL A 168 -1.89 4.97 -19.43
C VAL A 168 -2.42 4.42 -20.76
N PHE A 169 -3.68 3.99 -20.84
CA PHE A 169 -4.32 3.51 -22.08
C PHE A 169 -4.17 4.47 -23.26
N LEU A 170 -4.20 5.79 -23.03
CA LEU A 170 -4.01 6.78 -24.10
C LEU A 170 -2.61 6.72 -24.72
N PHE A 171 -1.64 6.13 -24.03
CA PHE A 171 -0.30 5.86 -24.54
C PHE A 171 -0.22 4.55 -25.34
N ASN A 172 -1.34 3.89 -25.63
CA ASN A 172 -1.36 2.64 -26.39
C ASN A 172 -1.21 2.86 -27.90
N CYS A 173 0.00 3.33 -28.24
CA CYS A 173 0.41 3.71 -29.58
C CYS A 173 1.51 2.78 -30.09
N LYS A 174 1.60 2.64 -31.42
CA LYS A 174 2.63 1.84 -32.09
C LYS A 174 4.01 2.54 -32.11
N PHE A 175 4.54 2.90 -30.94
CA PHE A 175 5.75 3.70 -30.79
C PHE A 175 6.99 3.08 -31.43
N LEU A 176 7.12 1.74 -31.42
CA LEU A 176 8.28 1.06 -32.00
C LEU A 176 8.07 0.59 -33.44
N SER A 177 6.89 0.80 -34.03
CA SER A 177 6.65 0.45 -35.43
C SER A 177 7.44 1.36 -36.38
N LYS A 178 7.87 0.86 -37.55
CA LYS A 178 8.60 1.67 -38.55
C LYS A 178 7.72 2.69 -39.29
N GLY A 179 6.39 2.58 -39.16
CA GLY A 179 5.41 3.41 -39.87
C GLY A 179 4.84 4.55 -39.01
N PRO A 180 3.68 5.11 -39.41
CA PRO A 180 3.00 6.14 -38.63
C PRO A 180 2.67 5.63 -37.22
N LYS A 181 2.83 6.50 -36.23
CA LYS A 181 2.61 6.19 -34.81
C LYS A 181 1.13 6.28 -34.50
N LEU A 182 0.39 5.30 -34.97
CA LEU A 182 -1.06 5.22 -34.80
C LEU A 182 -1.42 4.59 -33.45
N HIS A 183 -2.57 4.97 -32.92
CA HIS A 183 -3.13 4.36 -31.72
C HIS A 183 -3.62 2.93 -32.05
N ASN A 184 -3.43 1.98 -31.14
CA ASN A 184 -3.77 0.57 -31.38
C ASN A 184 -5.28 0.31 -31.49
N TYR A 185 -6.08 1.05 -30.72
CA TYR A 185 -7.55 0.96 -30.78
C TYR A 185 -8.20 1.90 -31.78
N TRP A 186 -7.50 2.99 -32.16
CA TRP A 186 -8.02 3.99 -33.08
C TRP A 186 -7.01 4.18 -34.21
N PRO A 187 -7.06 3.31 -35.24
CA PRO A 187 -6.05 3.29 -36.29
C PRO A 187 -5.95 4.60 -37.09
N GLU A 188 -6.97 5.46 -37.05
CA GLU A 188 -6.99 6.75 -37.73
C GLU A 188 -6.35 7.87 -36.89
N VAL A 189 -6.07 7.62 -35.61
CA VAL A 189 -5.56 8.62 -34.69
C VAL A 189 -4.04 8.55 -34.63
N HIS A 190 -3.40 9.63 -35.06
CA HIS A 190 -1.96 9.84 -34.97
C HIS A 190 -1.57 10.31 -33.56
N CYS A 191 -0.68 9.58 -32.89
CA CYS A 191 -0.42 9.80 -31.47
C CYS A 191 0.32 11.12 -31.17
N PHE A 192 1.05 11.67 -32.15
CA PHE A 192 1.77 12.93 -32.02
C PHE A 192 1.07 14.11 -32.68
N GLU A 193 -0.17 13.92 -33.14
CA GLU A 193 -0.95 14.98 -33.76
C GLU A 193 -2.08 15.45 -32.84
N THR A 194 -2.44 16.72 -32.96
CA THR A 194 -3.60 17.25 -32.26
C THR A 194 -4.90 16.73 -32.90
N PRO A 195 -5.93 16.36 -32.12
CA PRO A 195 -6.11 16.63 -30.69
C PRO A 195 -5.50 15.59 -29.74
N HIS A 196 -5.06 14.43 -30.24
CA HIS A 196 -4.65 13.31 -29.39
C HIS A 196 -3.42 13.65 -28.52
N LEU A 197 -2.44 14.40 -29.04
CA LEU A 197 -1.28 14.84 -28.26
C LEU A 197 -1.66 15.61 -26.98
N ILE A 198 -2.73 16.40 -27.03
CA ILE A 198 -3.24 17.15 -25.87
C ILE A 198 -3.82 16.17 -24.84
N HIS A 199 -4.65 15.23 -25.29
CA HIS A 199 -5.23 14.19 -24.43
C HIS A 199 -4.13 13.32 -23.78
N LEU A 200 -3.12 12.93 -24.55
CA LEU A 200 -1.95 12.19 -24.08
C LEU A 200 -1.20 12.95 -22.98
N SER A 201 -0.98 14.25 -23.18
CA SER A 201 -0.28 15.12 -22.23
C SER A 201 -1.05 15.27 -20.92
N VAL A 202 -2.36 15.53 -21.00
CA VAL A 202 -3.24 15.65 -19.82
C VAL A 202 -3.30 14.32 -19.07
N ALA A 203 -3.41 13.20 -19.77
CA ALA A 203 -3.40 11.86 -19.19
C ALA A 203 -2.08 11.56 -18.48
N GLY A 204 -0.94 11.89 -19.08
CA GLY A 204 0.39 11.72 -18.48
C GLY A 204 0.55 12.50 -17.17
N VAL A 205 0.18 13.79 -17.16
CA VAL A 205 0.21 14.61 -15.93
C VAL A 205 -0.72 14.02 -14.87
N THR A 206 -1.91 13.58 -15.28
CA THR A 206 -2.90 13.01 -14.35
C THR A 206 -2.42 11.68 -13.77
N ALA A 207 -1.79 10.82 -14.58
CA ALA A 207 -1.19 9.56 -14.15
C ALA A 207 -0.08 9.80 -13.11
N VAL A 208 0.77 10.82 -13.29
CA VAL A 208 1.81 11.19 -12.32
C VAL A 208 1.19 11.65 -11.00
N VAL A 209 0.23 12.57 -11.05
CA VAL A 209 -0.45 13.07 -9.83
C VAL A 209 -1.17 11.94 -9.10
N PHE A 210 -1.85 11.07 -9.85
CA PHE A 210 -2.54 9.90 -9.32
C PHE A 210 -1.57 8.92 -8.66
N PHE A 211 -0.44 8.63 -9.30
CA PHE A 211 0.60 7.75 -8.77
C PHE A 211 1.21 8.31 -7.49
N CYS A 212 1.57 9.60 -7.45
CA CYS A 212 2.07 10.26 -6.26
C CYS A 212 1.06 10.23 -5.11
N SER A 213 -0.21 10.51 -5.40
CA SER A 213 -1.29 10.45 -4.41
C SER A 213 -1.48 9.03 -3.86
N THR A 214 -1.43 8.03 -4.73
CA THR A 214 -1.48 6.60 -4.36
C THR A 214 -0.30 6.24 -3.46
N ALA A 215 0.91 6.67 -3.80
CA ALA A 215 2.11 6.42 -2.99
C ALA A 215 2.01 7.05 -1.60
N LEU A 216 1.51 8.28 -1.50
CA LEU A 216 1.28 8.95 -0.22
C LEU A 216 0.22 8.23 0.62
N MET A 217 -0.90 7.85 0.02
CA MET A 217 -1.95 7.06 0.69
C MET A 217 -1.44 5.70 1.16
N LEU A 218 -0.58 5.05 0.35
CA LEU A 218 0.05 3.78 0.69
C LEU A 218 0.95 3.89 1.92
N VAL A 219 1.79 4.92 1.97
CA VAL A 219 2.67 5.21 3.10
C VAL A 219 1.86 5.58 4.33
N ALA A 220 0.85 6.44 4.17
CA ALA A 220 -0.02 6.87 5.26
C ALA A 220 -0.86 5.74 5.85
N GLY A 221 -1.15 4.70 5.06
CA GLY A 221 -1.80 3.46 5.48
C GLY A 221 -0.87 2.39 6.03
N CYS A 222 0.43 2.66 6.18
CA CYS A 222 1.34 1.77 6.89
C CYS A 222 1.20 1.98 8.40
N ASP A 223 1.19 0.88 9.15
CA ASP A 223 1.06 0.89 10.61
C ASP A 223 2.39 0.43 11.22
N LEU A 224 3.03 1.34 11.95
CA LEU A 224 4.28 1.06 12.66
C LEU A 224 4.03 0.46 14.04
N ASN A 225 2.77 0.25 14.44
CA ASN A 225 2.43 -0.46 15.65
C ASN A 225 2.73 -1.97 15.46
N PRO A 226 3.68 -2.55 16.23
CA PRO A 226 4.06 -3.95 16.09
C PRO A 226 2.92 -4.92 16.42
N VAL A 227 1.91 -4.47 17.17
CA VAL A 227 0.79 -5.27 17.65
C VAL A 227 -0.53 -4.87 16.98
N ALA A 228 -0.45 -4.12 15.87
CA ALA A 228 -1.62 -3.73 15.10
C ALA A 228 -2.47 -4.96 14.72
N ARG A 229 -3.79 -4.84 14.91
CA ARG A 229 -4.75 -5.91 14.65
C ARG A 229 -5.40 -5.85 13.27
N GLY A 230 -5.26 -4.74 12.55
CA GLY A 230 -5.83 -4.57 11.22
C GLY A 230 -5.45 -5.72 10.30
N ILE A 231 -6.39 -6.19 9.47
CA ILE A 231 -6.17 -7.39 8.64
C ILE A 231 -5.07 -7.14 7.63
N MET A 232 -5.07 -5.96 7.02
CA MET A 232 -4.11 -5.52 6.00
C MET A 232 -3.00 -4.64 6.56
N SER A 233 -2.78 -4.69 7.88
CA SER A 233 -1.72 -3.91 8.54
C SER A 233 -0.33 -4.31 8.03
N SER A 234 0.49 -3.30 7.76
CA SER A 234 1.83 -3.47 7.22
C SER A 234 2.74 -2.34 7.73
N PRO A 235 3.90 -2.67 8.32
CA PRO A 235 4.90 -1.68 8.73
C PRO A 235 5.90 -1.34 7.60
N ALA A 236 5.89 -2.09 6.49
CA ALA A 236 6.94 -2.07 5.48
C ALA A 236 6.68 -1.03 4.36
N ALA A 237 6.63 0.25 4.70
CA ALA A 237 6.35 1.33 3.75
C ALA A 237 7.27 1.34 2.52
N VAL A 238 8.59 1.19 2.74
CA VAL A 238 9.60 1.17 1.66
C VAL A 238 9.37 0.02 0.68
N THR A 239 9.14 -1.19 1.20
CA THR A 239 8.83 -2.37 0.36
C THR A 239 7.56 -2.15 -0.44
N ARG A 240 6.51 -1.60 0.19
CA ARG A 240 5.24 -1.33 -0.49
C ARG A 240 5.39 -0.29 -1.60
N ILE A 241 6.22 0.75 -1.42
CA ILE A 241 6.55 1.72 -2.48
C ILE A 241 7.31 1.04 -3.63
N LYS A 242 8.33 0.21 -3.33
CA LYS A 242 9.06 -0.54 -4.39
C LYS A 242 8.11 -1.40 -5.22
N VAL A 243 7.20 -2.11 -4.54
CA VAL A 243 6.15 -2.90 -5.19
C VAL A 243 5.23 -2.01 -6.02
N LEU A 244 4.79 -0.86 -5.50
CA LEU A 244 3.94 0.10 -6.23
C LEU A 244 4.63 0.63 -7.50
N VAL A 245 5.93 0.94 -7.44
CA VAL A 245 6.71 1.38 -8.60
C VAL A 245 6.80 0.27 -9.65
N MET A 246 7.15 -0.96 -9.24
CA MET A 246 7.22 -2.09 -10.18
C MET A 246 5.87 -2.40 -10.82
N LYS A 247 4.78 -2.22 -10.09
CA LYS A 247 3.41 -2.31 -10.59
C LYS A 247 3.10 -1.25 -11.64
N ALA A 248 3.51 0.00 -11.41
CA ALA A 248 3.38 1.05 -12.42
C ALA A 248 4.21 0.73 -13.68
N VAL A 249 5.45 0.25 -13.51
CA VAL A 249 6.29 -0.22 -14.62
C VAL A 249 5.57 -1.33 -15.41
N TYR A 250 5.02 -2.34 -14.72
CA TYR A 250 4.25 -3.42 -15.33
C TYR A 250 3.10 -2.89 -16.20
N VAL A 251 2.27 -1.99 -15.66
CA VAL A 251 1.14 -1.39 -16.38
C VAL A 251 1.59 -0.53 -17.57
N ILE A 252 2.65 0.27 -17.41
CA ILE A 252 3.20 1.08 -18.49
C ILE A 252 3.70 0.19 -19.63
N VAL A 253 4.44 -0.87 -19.30
CA VAL A 253 4.97 -1.82 -20.29
C VAL A 253 3.84 -2.46 -21.09
N VAL A 254 2.77 -2.93 -20.43
CA VAL A 254 1.61 -3.53 -21.10
C VAL A 254 0.99 -2.58 -22.12
N ASN A 255 0.81 -1.32 -21.73
CA ASN A 255 0.08 -0.37 -22.57
C ASN A 255 0.94 0.25 -23.66
N THR A 256 2.25 0.41 -23.49
CA THR A 256 3.08 1.20 -24.40
C THR A 256 3.94 0.39 -25.36
N LEU A 257 4.16 -0.90 -25.08
CA LEU A 257 5.10 -1.75 -25.83
C LEU A 257 4.44 -2.80 -26.72
N ASP A 258 3.14 -2.70 -26.99
CA ASP A 258 2.38 -3.63 -27.84
C ASP A 258 3.02 -3.84 -29.23
N SER A 259 3.56 -2.78 -29.84
CA SER A 259 4.29 -2.89 -31.11
C SER A 259 5.59 -3.73 -31.05
N ALA A 260 6.05 -4.09 -29.86
CA ALA A 260 7.23 -4.90 -29.60
C ALA A 260 6.92 -6.04 -28.59
N GLY A 261 5.95 -6.89 -28.91
CA GLY A 261 5.42 -7.97 -28.04
C GLY A 261 6.48 -8.80 -27.30
N LYS A 262 7.58 -9.17 -27.96
CA LYS A 262 8.71 -9.88 -27.31
C LYS A 262 9.36 -9.07 -26.17
N VAL A 263 9.60 -7.78 -26.38
CA VAL A 263 10.20 -6.90 -25.37
C VAL A 263 9.20 -6.65 -24.26
N GLN A 264 7.93 -6.41 -24.60
CA GLN A 264 6.84 -6.29 -23.64
C GLN A 264 6.78 -7.51 -22.73
N ALA A 265 6.71 -8.72 -23.28
CA ALA A 265 6.58 -9.95 -22.51
C ALA A 265 7.73 -10.13 -21.49
N VAL A 266 8.98 -9.90 -21.92
CA VAL A 266 10.16 -10.01 -21.06
C VAL A 266 10.11 -9.00 -19.92
N LEU A 267 9.82 -7.73 -20.22
CA LEU A 267 9.77 -6.66 -19.22
C LEU A 267 8.61 -6.86 -18.23
N MET A 268 7.44 -7.33 -18.70
CA MET A 268 6.32 -7.68 -17.84
C MET A 268 6.69 -8.80 -16.88
N THR A 269 7.34 -9.85 -17.39
CA THR A 269 7.77 -11.00 -16.57
C THR A 269 8.80 -10.56 -15.53
N ALA A 270 9.77 -9.73 -15.91
CA ALA A 270 10.75 -9.17 -14.99
C ALA A 270 10.09 -8.33 -13.88
N ALA A 271 9.12 -7.47 -14.23
CA ALA A 271 8.38 -6.66 -13.26
C ALA A 271 7.53 -7.53 -12.31
N ALA A 272 6.77 -8.50 -12.83
CA ALA A 272 5.97 -9.42 -12.03
C ALA A 272 6.83 -10.29 -11.10
N LEU A 273 7.98 -10.78 -11.59
CA LEU A 273 8.94 -11.52 -10.78
C LEU A 273 9.54 -10.65 -9.67
N ALA A 274 9.91 -9.41 -9.98
CA ALA A 274 10.41 -8.46 -8.97
C ALA A 274 9.36 -8.17 -7.89
N ILE A 275 8.09 -7.99 -8.27
CA ILE A 275 6.99 -7.79 -7.31
C ILE A 275 6.82 -9.03 -6.42
N THR A 276 6.80 -10.21 -7.01
CA THR A 276 6.69 -11.48 -6.27
C THR A 276 7.85 -11.64 -5.30
N TRP A 277 9.08 -11.37 -5.75
CA TRP A 277 10.29 -11.43 -4.95
C TRP A 277 10.28 -10.44 -3.78
N TYR A 278 9.89 -9.18 -4.00
CA TYR A 278 9.82 -8.19 -2.92
C TYR A 278 8.78 -8.58 -1.86
N ASN A 279 7.62 -9.11 -2.26
CA ASN A 279 6.62 -9.57 -1.31
C ASN A 279 7.06 -10.83 -0.55
N LEU A 280 7.71 -11.78 -1.22
CA LEU A 280 8.22 -13.01 -0.59
C LEU A 280 9.36 -12.72 0.38
N SER A 281 10.37 -11.95 -0.07
CA SER A 281 11.58 -11.69 0.72
C SER A 281 11.32 -10.84 1.97
N ARG A 282 10.39 -9.88 1.90
CA ARG A 282 10.14 -8.90 2.96
C ARG A 282 8.87 -9.14 3.77
N LEU A 283 7.96 -10.01 3.33
CA LEU A 283 6.73 -10.37 4.04
C LEU A 283 6.01 -9.12 4.61
N PRO A 284 5.55 -8.20 3.75
CA PRO A 284 5.20 -6.84 4.17
C PRO A 284 4.03 -6.78 5.15
N PHE A 285 3.15 -7.78 5.20
CA PHE A 285 1.98 -7.74 6.08
C PHE A 285 2.27 -8.37 7.45
N LEU A 286 1.64 -7.85 8.50
CA LEU A 286 1.77 -8.44 9.83
C LEU A 286 1.07 -9.80 9.91
N ARG A 287 -0.07 -9.97 9.21
CA ARG A 287 -0.82 -11.23 9.21
C ARG A 287 -0.23 -12.24 8.23
N TYR A 288 0.13 -13.41 8.75
CA TYR A 288 0.66 -14.53 7.98
C TYR A 288 -0.21 -14.89 6.76
N ALA A 289 -1.51 -15.10 6.96
CA ALA A 289 -2.46 -15.45 5.90
C ALA A 289 -2.49 -14.44 4.75
N VAL A 290 -2.34 -13.15 5.03
CA VAL A 290 -2.33 -12.11 3.99
C VAL A 290 -1.08 -12.25 3.14
N ASN A 291 0.11 -12.45 3.72
CA ASN A 291 1.33 -12.67 2.94
C ASN A 291 1.21 -13.88 2.02
N LEU A 292 0.64 -15.00 2.50
CA LEU A 292 0.45 -16.21 1.68
C LEU A 292 -0.38 -15.92 0.43
N LEU A 293 -1.55 -15.30 0.61
CA LEU A 293 -2.47 -15.02 -0.49
C LEU A 293 -1.91 -13.94 -1.42
N TRP A 294 -1.25 -12.92 -0.87
CA TRP A 294 -0.67 -11.83 -1.65
C TRP A 294 0.46 -12.31 -2.55
N VAL A 295 1.39 -13.12 -2.02
CA VAL A 295 2.47 -13.71 -2.81
C VAL A 295 1.91 -14.76 -3.78
N GLY A 296 0.94 -15.58 -3.35
CA GLY A 296 0.28 -16.54 -4.23
C GLY A 296 -0.37 -15.90 -5.46
N GLY A 297 -1.09 -14.78 -5.27
CA GLY A 297 -1.67 -14.01 -6.37
C GLY A 297 -0.62 -13.50 -7.36
N TRP A 298 0.48 -12.92 -6.86
CA TRP A 298 1.57 -12.44 -7.72
C TRP A 298 2.39 -13.56 -8.36
N ALA A 299 2.49 -14.73 -7.73
CA ALA A 299 3.07 -15.93 -8.35
C ALA A 299 2.25 -16.39 -9.56
N ALA A 300 0.91 -16.36 -9.48
CA ALA A 300 0.06 -16.62 -10.63
C ALA A 300 0.21 -15.57 -11.75
N VAL A 301 0.27 -14.28 -11.41
CA VAL A 301 0.54 -13.22 -12.41
C VAL A 301 1.90 -13.46 -13.10
N THR A 302 2.92 -13.81 -12.32
CA THR A 302 4.27 -14.13 -12.84
C THR A 302 4.24 -15.35 -13.77
N PHE A 303 3.51 -16.39 -13.39
CA PHE A 303 3.28 -17.56 -14.24
C PHE A 303 2.61 -17.18 -15.56
N THR A 304 1.53 -16.39 -15.53
CA THR A 304 0.86 -15.90 -16.74
C THR A 304 1.80 -15.10 -17.63
N CYS A 305 2.65 -14.23 -17.06
CA CYS A 305 3.64 -13.47 -17.82
C CYS A 305 4.72 -14.39 -18.45
N ALA A 306 5.13 -15.44 -17.74
CA ALA A 306 6.07 -16.41 -18.28
C ALA A 306 5.46 -17.20 -19.45
N ILE A 307 4.19 -17.61 -19.35
CA ILE A 307 3.49 -18.25 -20.48
C ILE A 307 3.30 -17.25 -21.64
N TYR A 308 3.04 -15.98 -21.34
CA TYR A 308 2.99 -14.93 -22.36
C TYR A 308 4.33 -14.77 -23.10
N CYS A 309 5.45 -14.84 -22.39
CA CYS A 309 6.78 -14.89 -23.03
C CYS A 309 6.90 -16.11 -23.94
N VAL A 310 6.47 -17.29 -23.50
CA VAL A 310 6.50 -18.50 -24.34
C VAL A 310 5.64 -18.29 -25.59
N LEU A 311 4.44 -17.72 -25.44
CA LEU A 311 3.55 -17.40 -26.55
C LEU A 311 4.23 -16.48 -27.56
N GLU A 312 4.77 -15.33 -27.14
CA GLU A 312 5.40 -14.34 -28.05
C GLU A 312 6.68 -14.82 -28.74
N PHE A 313 7.44 -15.70 -28.10
CA PHE A 313 8.70 -16.21 -28.65
C PHE A 313 8.53 -17.48 -29.50
N HIS A 314 7.42 -18.20 -29.36
CA HIS A 314 7.21 -19.45 -30.08
C HIS A 314 6.88 -19.18 -31.57
N PRO A 315 7.51 -19.87 -32.54
CA PRO A 315 7.25 -19.67 -33.97
C PRO A 315 5.78 -19.86 -34.36
N ARG A 316 5.10 -20.81 -33.71
CA ARG A 316 3.68 -21.16 -33.90
C ARG A 316 2.67 -20.26 -33.17
N HIS A 317 3.06 -19.10 -32.65
CA HIS A 317 2.17 -18.21 -31.88
C HIS A 317 0.90 -17.77 -32.62
N LYS A 318 0.94 -17.76 -33.96
CA LYS A 318 -0.21 -17.43 -34.82
C LYS A 318 -1.14 -18.60 -35.09
N GLU A 319 -0.74 -19.83 -34.74
CA GLU A 319 -1.55 -21.01 -34.94
C GLU A 319 -2.62 -21.11 -33.84
N HIS A 320 -3.88 -21.19 -34.26
CA HIS A 320 -5.03 -21.25 -33.35
C HIS A 320 -4.91 -22.38 -32.31
N GLY A 321 -4.52 -23.59 -32.74
CA GLY A 321 -4.36 -24.73 -31.83
C GLY A 321 -3.28 -24.53 -30.76
N PHE A 322 -2.17 -23.88 -31.10
CA PHE A 322 -1.10 -23.57 -30.14
C PHE A 322 -1.55 -22.50 -29.15
N ASN A 323 -2.18 -21.43 -29.64
CA ASN A 323 -2.66 -20.33 -28.80
C ASN A 323 -3.75 -20.78 -27.83
N SER A 324 -4.73 -21.55 -28.32
CA SER A 324 -5.77 -22.17 -27.49
C SER A 324 -5.18 -23.06 -26.39
N SER A 325 -4.12 -23.82 -26.71
CA SER A 325 -3.41 -24.63 -25.71
C SER A 325 -2.71 -23.76 -24.64
N MET A 326 -2.11 -22.63 -25.02
CA MET A 326 -1.50 -21.68 -24.08
C MET A 326 -2.54 -21.02 -23.18
N VAL A 327 -3.71 -20.65 -23.73
CA VAL A 327 -4.86 -20.15 -22.97
C VAL A 327 -5.28 -21.15 -21.89
N MET A 328 -5.45 -22.42 -22.26
CA MET A 328 -5.82 -23.47 -21.32
C MET A 328 -4.73 -23.71 -20.26
N LEU A 329 -3.46 -23.65 -20.65
CA LEU A 329 -2.34 -23.76 -19.73
C LEU A 329 -2.35 -22.63 -18.67
N VAL A 330 -2.67 -21.40 -19.06
CA VAL A 330 -2.84 -20.29 -18.12
C VAL A 330 -4.02 -20.56 -17.18
N LEU A 331 -5.21 -20.87 -17.71
CA LEU A 331 -6.42 -21.03 -16.90
C LEU A 331 -6.31 -22.14 -15.86
N TYR A 332 -5.69 -23.27 -16.22
CA TYR A 332 -5.46 -24.36 -15.26
C TYR A 332 -4.22 -24.13 -14.40
N GLY A 333 -3.16 -23.51 -14.94
CA GLY A 333 -1.88 -23.32 -14.26
C GLY A 333 -1.87 -22.20 -13.21
N VAL A 334 -2.82 -21.26 -13.27
CA VAL A 334 -2.97 -20.19 -12.28
C VAL A 334 -3.21 -20.75 -10.87
N TRP A 335 -4.09 -21.73 -10.71
CA TRP A 335 -4.43 -22.26 -9.37
C TRP A 335 -3.27 -23.00 -8.68
N PRO A 336 -2.56 -23.94 -9.35
CA PRO A 336 -1.33 -24.51 -8.83
C PRO A 336 -0.25 -23.46 -8.55
N SER A 337 -0.15 -22.41 -9.36
CA SER A 337 0.81 -21.32 -9.15
C SER A 337 0.50 -20.51 -7.88
N ILE A 338 -0.78 -20.25 -7.58
CA ILE A 338 -1.20 -19.64 -6.31
C ILE A 338 -0.81 -20.54 -5.15
N ALA A 339 -1.12 -21.84 -5.23
CA ALA A 339 -0.82 -22.81 -4.17
C ALA A 339 0.70 -22.94 -3.95
N ALA A 340 1.50 -22.98 -5.02
CA ALA A 340 2.95 -23.04 -4.96
C ALA A 340 3.54 -21.76 -4.35
N GLY A 341 3.09 -20.58 -4.79
CA GLY A 341 3.53 -19.31 -4.22
C GLY A 341 3.19 -19.17 -2.74
N ALA A 342 2.00 -19.60 -2.33
CA ALA A 342 1.61 -19.68 -0.92
C ALA A 342 2.47 -20.69 -0.15
N GLY A 343 2.72 -21.88 -0.69
CA GLY A 343 3.55 -22.92 -0.07
C GLY A 343 4.99 -22.46 0.15
N VAL A 344 5.62 -21.83 -0.86
CA VAL A 344 6.96 -21.25 -0.74
C VAL A 344 6.98 -20.14 0.32
N THR A 345 5.95 -19.30 0.35
CA THR A 345 5.83 -18.23 1.36
C THR A 345 5.68 -18.80 2.78
N ALA A 346 4.94 -19.89 2.94
CA ALA A 346 4.79 -20.58 4.21
C ALA A 346 6.12 -21.12 4.75
N LEU A 347 6.88 -21.80 3.89
CA LEU A 347 8.21 -22.32 4.22
C LEU A 347 9.19 -21.19 4.52
N TRP A 348 9.19 -20.14 3.70
CA TRP A 348 10.04 -18.98 3.88
C TRP A 348 9.73 -18.23 5.18
N HIS A 349 8.46 -18.02 5.50
CA HIS A 349 8.04 -17.38 6.74
C HIS A 349 8.51 -18.17 7.97
N ARG A 350 8.38 -19.51 7.96
CA ARG A 350 8.90 -20.38 9.03
C ARG A 350 10.42 -20.29 9.15
N TYR A 351 11.13 -20.31 8.02
CA TYR A 351 12.59 -20.16 7.99
C TYR A 351 13.02 -18.83 8.62
N ARG A 352 12.36 -17.73 8.25
CA ARG A 352 12.69 -16.37 8.72
C ARG A 352 12.40 -16.14 10.20
N LEU A 353 11.39 -16.82 10.76
CA LEU A 353 11.06 -16.73 12.18
C LEU A 353 11.78 -17.77 13.06
N ARG A 354 12.53 -18.70 12.48
CA ARG A 354 13.20 -19.79 13.21
C ARG A 354 14.07 -19.28 14.35
N ASP A 355 14.73 -18.15 14.13
CA ASP A 355 15.71 -17.60 15.06
C ASP A 355 15.09 -16.83 16.23
N ALA A 356 13.76 -16.65 16.27
CA ALA A 356 13.07 -15.98 17.37
C ALA A 356 13.25 -16.74 18.70
N GLY A 357 13.34 -18.08 18.63
CA GLY A 357 13.56 -18.92 19.81
C GLY A 357 14.89 -18.66 20.53
N LYS A 358 15.89 -18.08 19.85
CA LYS A 358 17.18 -17.70 20.46
C LYS A 358 17.05 -16.62 21.53
N PHE A 359 15.91 -15.91 21.57
CA PHE A 359 15.66 -14.78 22.46
C PHE A 359 14.77 -15.12 23.66
N ALA A 360 14.26 -16.35 23.78
CA ALA A 360 13.34 -16.75 24.83
C ALA A 360 13.98 -16.89 26.23
N SER A 361 15.30 -17.09 26.30
CA SER A 361 16.00 -17.41 27.55
C SER A 361 17.42 -16.84 27.59
N LEU A 362 17.56 -15.56 27.24
CA LEU A 362 18.87 -14.88 27.31
C LEU A 362 19.20 -14.49 28.75
N ASP A 363 20.41 -14.84 29.18
CA ASP A 363 20.99 -14.34 30.43
C ASP A 363 21.18 -12.81 30.33
N PRO A 364 20.72 -12.02 31.34
CA PRO A 364 20.89 -10.57 31.40
C PRO A 364 22.34 -10.09 31.19
N ALA A 365 23.35 -10.91 31.46
CA ALA A 365 24.76 -10.57 31.28
C ALA A 365 25.24 -10.64 29.83
N VAL A 366 24.46 -11.22 28.90
CA VAL A 366 24.87 -11.42 27.51
C VAL A 366 24.83 -10.09 26.74
N LYS A 367 25.94 -9.78 26.07
CA LYS A 367 26.00 -8.62 25.17
C LYS A 367 25.04 -8.83 23.99
N LEU A 368 23.92 -8.10 23.99
CA LEU A 368 22.85 -8.22 22.99
C LEU A 368 23.37 -8.23 21.54
N ARG A 369 24.36 -7.40 21.20
CA ARG A 369 24.98 -7.36 19.86
C ARG A 369 25.55 -8.70 19.36
N LYS A 370 25.85 -9.64 20.25
CA LYS A 370 26.45 -10.95 19.91
C LYS A 370 25.43 -12.08 19.79
N VAL A 371 24.16 -11.85 20.14
CA VAL A 371 23.12 -12.89 20.18
C VAL A 371 22.72 -13.33 18.77
N HIS A 372 22.52 -12.37 17.87
CA HIS A 372 22.13 -12.64 16.49
C HIS A 372 22.65 -11.54 15.56
N GLN A 373 23.15 -11.95 14.39
CA GLN A 373 23.58 -11.03 13.34
C GLN A 373 22.41 -10.76 12.39
N PHE A 374 21.69 -9.67 12.65
CA PHE A 374 20.68 -9.16 11.73
C PHE A 374 21.34 -8.65 10.46
N SER A 375 20.77 -8.94 9.28
CA SER A 375 21.31 -8.42 8.01
C SER A 375 20.79 -7.01 7.69
N SER A 376 19.60 -6.67 8.17
CA SER A 376 19.04 -5.33 8.05
C SER A 376 18.05 -4.99 9.17
N PRO A 377 17.69 -3.71 9.38
CA PRO A 377 16.68 -3.30 10.38
C PRO A 377 15.32 -3.95 10.18
N GLU A 378 14.92 -4.25 8.94
CA GLU A 378 13.67 -4.93 8.63
C GLU A 378 13.64 -6.38 9.13
N ASP A 379 14.80 -7.03 9.29
CA ASP A 379 14.87 -8.37 9.87
C ASP A 379 14.49 -8.35 11.35
N VAL A 380 14.86 -7.28 12.06
CA VAL A 380 14.48 -7.06 13.47
C VAL A 380 12.97 -6.89 13.57
N GLU A 381 12.38 -6.06 12.72
CA GLU A 381 10.93 -5.85 12.68
C GLU A 381 10.21 -7.17 12.42
N LEU A 382 10.61 -7.91 11.37
CA LEU A 382 10.01 -9.20 11.03
C LEU A 382 10.11 -10.21 12.18
N LEU A 383 11.29 -10.34 12.79
CA LEU A 383 11.50 -11.30 13.87
C LEU A 383 10.72 -10.92 15.14
N SER A 384 10.62 -9.62 15.42
CA SER A 384 9.87 -9.10 16.57
C SER A 384 8.38 -9.42 16.51
N ARG A 385 7.84 -9.72 15.32
CA ARG A 385 6.45 -10.18 15.15
C ARG A 385 6.14 -11.49 15.89
N SER A 386 7.14 -12.23 16.36
CA SER A 386 6.96 -13.37 17.27
C SER A 386 6.21 -12.97 18.56
N MET A 387 6.22 -11.69 18.92
CA MET A 387 5.47 -11.16 20.05
C MET A 387 3.95 -11.18 19.86
N ARG A 388 3.45 -11.35 18.62
CA ARG A 388 2.03 -11.21 18.28
C ARG A 388 1.21 -12.45 18.64
N VAL A 389 1.27 -12.83 19.90
CA VAL A 389 0.43 -13.85 20.51
C VAL A 389 -0.47 -13.14 21.51
N PHE A 390 -1.78 -13.21 21.25
CA PHE A 390 -2.77 -12.46 22.01
C PHE A 390 -3.51 -13.37 23.00
N ASP A 391 -3.82 -12.85 24.18
CA ASP A 391 -4.71 -13.48 25.15
C ASP A 391 -6.19 -13.37 24.71
N GLY A 392 -7.11 -13.94 25.51
CA GLY A 392 -8.55 -13.90 25.24
C GLY A 392 -9.17 -12.50 25.31
N GLU A 393 -8.53 -11.55 25.99
CA GLU A 393 -8.92 -10.13 26.09
C GLU A 393 -8.26 -9.28 24.98
N GLY A 394 -7.35 -9.91 24.22
CA GLY A 394 -6.56 -9.33 23.15
C GLY A 394 -5.28 -8.59 23.62
N GLY A 395 -4.92 -8.65 24.89
CA GLY A 395 -3.60 -8.26 25.36
C GLY A 395 -2.52 -9.12 24.70
N VAL A 396 -1.29 -8.59 24.60
CA VAL A 396 -0.14 -9.40 24.18
C VAL A 396 0.31 -10.22 25.39
N LEU A 397 0.48 -11.52 25.20
CA LEU A 397 1.01 -12.38 26.26
C LEU A 397 2.40 -11.91 26.69
N GLU A 398 2.60 -11.74 27.99
CA GLU A 398 3.79 -11.10 28.55
C GLU A 398 5.09 -11.79 28.14
N GLU A 399 5.11 -13.13 28.14
CA GLU A 399 6.25 -13.93 27.69
C GLU A 399 6.67 -13.57 26.27
N PHE A 400 5.72 -13.52 25.33
CA PHE A 400 5.98 -13.19 23.94
C PHE A 400 6.32 -11.70 23.75
N GLY A 401 5.72 -10.82 24.57
CA GLY A 401 6.07 -9.41 24.66
C GLY A 401 7.54 -9.20 25.07
N ASN A 402 8.02 -9.96 26.06
CA ASN A 402 9.41 -9.93 26.54
C ASN A 402 10.39 -10.36 25.44
N ILE A 403 10.05 -11.41 24.67
CA ILE A 403 10.84 -11.87 23.52
C ILE A 403 10.93 -10.76 22.46
N GLY A 404 9.78 -10.17 22.11
CA GLY A 404 9.71 -9.07 21.15
C GLY A 404 10.56 -7.87 21.56
N GLU A 405 10.46 -7.46 22.83
CA GLU A 405 11.26 -6.37 23.37
C GLU A 405 12.76 -6.67 23.27
N THR A 406 13.16 -7.89 23.61
CA THR A 406 14.56 -8.31 23.59
C THR A 406 15.13 -8.29 22.18
N ILE A 407 14.35 -8.74 21.19
CA ILE A 407 14.70 -8.66 19.77
C ILE A 407 14.87 -7.20 19.35
N ILE A 408 13.93 -6.31 19.69
CA ILE A 408 13.99 -4.89 19.33
C ILE A 408 15.20 -4.21 19.97
N LYS A 409 15.45 -4.43 21.27
CA LYS A 409 16.64 -3.90 21.97
C LYS A 409 17.94 -4.41 21.36
N CYS A 410 17.98 -5.67 20.98
CA CYS A 410 19.11 -6.25 20.26
C CYS A 410 19.32 -5.55 18.90
N GLY A 411 18.24 -5.31 18.16
CA GLY A 411 18.26 -4.58 16.90
C GLY A 411 18.77 -3.14 17.05
N ILE A 412 18.28 -2.39 18.03
CA ILE A 412 18.76 -1.02 18.33
C ILE A 412 20.24 -1.03 18.73
N ALA A 413 20.68 -2.06 19.46
CA ALA A 413 22.09 -2.20 19.80
C ALA A 413 22.95 -2.40 18.54
N VAL A 414 22.49 -3.19 17.56
CA VAL A 414 23.20 -3.45 16.29
C VAL A 414 23.14 -2.25 15.34
N TYR A 415 21.99 -1.58 15.25
CA TYR A 415 21.71 -0.44 14.37
C TYR A 415 21.37 0.82 15.19
N PRO A 416 22.34 1.39 15.92
CA PRO A 416 22.09 2.57 16.75
C PRO A 416 21.72 3.76 15.86
N GLY A 417 20.61 4.43 16.16
CA GLY A 417 20.14 5.60 15.42
C GLY A 417 19.21 5.29 14.23
N ASP A 418 18.90 4.02 13.96
CA ASP A 418 17.88 3.71 12.96
C ASP A 418 16.50 4.24 13.40
N VAL A 419 15.96 5.18 12.63
CA VAL A 419 14.69 5.86 12.93
C VAL A 419 13.54 4.86 12.98
N GLY A 420 13.52 3.86 12.09
CA GLY A 420 12.46 2.86 12.03
C GLY A 420 12.42 2.00 13.29
N LEU A 421 13.57 1.55 13.78
CA LEU A 421 13.67 0.76 15.00
C LEU A 421 13.36 1.57 16.27
N LEU A 422 13.77 2.84 16.33
CA LEU A 422 13.43 3.72 17.44
C LEU A 422 11.91 3.98 17.53
N VAL A 423 11.26 4.20 16.38
CA VAL A 423 9.80 4.36 16.32
C VAL A 423 9.09 3.03 16.63
N LEU A 424 9.58 1.90 16.11
CA LEU A 424 9.07 0.57 16.45
C LEU A 424 9.12 0.31 17.96
N TYR A 425 10.23 0.66 18.62
CA TYR A 425 10.38 0.49 20.05
C TYR A 425 9.50 1.44 20.86
N ALA A 426 9.37 2.70 20.43
CA ALA A 426 8.43 3.63 21.03
C ALA A 426 6.98 3.09 20.99
N ASN A 427 6.55 2.58 19.82
CA ASN A 427 5.21 1.99 19.68
C ASN A 427 5.03 0.74 20.55
N PHE A 428 6.05 -0.11 20.65
CA PHE A 428 6.04 -1.24 21.57
C PHE A 428 5.83 -0.80 23.03
N LEU A 429 6.59 0.21 23.49
CA LEU A 429 6.50 0.72 24.85
C LEU A 429 5.12 1.32 25.14
N MET A 430 4.53 2.04 24.19
CA MET A 430 3.19 2.62 24.33
C MET A 430 2.10 1.55 24.40
N GLU A 431 2.16 0.53 23.53
CA GLU A 431 1.05 -0.41 23.36
C GLU A 431 1.14 -1.64 24.25
N VAL A 432 2.36 -2.15 24.48
CA VAL A 432 2.60 -3.37 25.26
C VAL A 432 2.95 -3.03 26.70
N ARG A 433 3.91 -2.11 26.92
CA ARG A 433 4.36 -1.75 28.28
C ARG A 433 3.53 -0.66 28.95
N ARG A 434 2.73 0.09 28.18
CA ARG A 434 1.99 1.28 28.64
C ARG A 434 2.91 2.35 29.27
N ASP A 435 4.16 2.44 28.80
CA ASP A 435 5.17 3.39 29.28
C ASP A 435 5.36 4.54 28.29
N GLY A 436 4.50 5.55 28.41
CA GLY A 436 4.53 6.76 27.60
C GLY A 436 5.81 7.60 27.76
N PRO A 437 6.31 7.85 28.98
CA PRO A 437 7.53 8.63 29.18
C PRO A 437 8.77 8.05 28.48
N VAL A 438 9.00 6.73 28.57
CA VAL A 438 10.14 6.10 27.90
C VAL A 438 9.94 6.09 26.39
N ALA A 439 8.70 5.86 25.91
CA ALA A 439 8.39 5.95 24.48
C ALA A 439 8.70 7.35 23.91
N ARG A 440 8.36 8.42 24.63
CA ARG A 440 8.67 9.80 24.24
C ARG A 440 10.17 10.02 24.09
N THR A 441 10.97 9.45 24.98
CA THR A 441 12.43 9.52 24.91
C THR A 441 12.95 8.86 23.62
N GLN A 442 12.39 7.71 23.24
CA GLN A 442 12.75 7.03 21.99
C GLN A 442 12.35 7.85 20.75
N LEU A 443 11.17 8.49 20.74
CA LEU A 443 10.76 9.37 19.65
C LEU A 443 11.65 10.61 19.52
N GLN A 444 12.10 11.19 20.63
CA GLN A 444 13.06 12.29 20.61
C GLN A 444 14.42 11.86 20.03
N LEU A 445 14.87 10.64 20.34
CA LEU A 445 16.08 10.07 19.72
C LEU A 445 15.88 9.84 18.22
N ALA A 446 14.69 9.40 17.81
CA ALA A 446 14.34 9.22 16.40
C ALA A 446 14.37 10.56 15.63
N LEU A 447 13.78 11.62 16.21
CA LEU A 447 13.81 12.96 15.64
C LEU A 447 15.24 13.51 15.50
N LYS A 448 16.12 13.24 16.47
CA LYS A 448 17.52 13.63 16.41
C LYS A 448 18.33 12.85 15.36
N SER A 449 17.92 11.61 15.09
CA SER A 449 18.62 10.70 14.16
C SER A 449 18.10 10.78 12.73
N GLY A 450 16.95 11.42 12.49
CA GLY A 450 16.36 11.58 11.18
C GLY A 450 17.16 12.52 10.26
N PRO A 451 17.17 12.26 8.93
CA PRO A 451 17.74 13.20 7.98
C PRO A 451 16.95 14.52 8.01
N ARG A 452 17.67 15.65 8.09
CA ARG A 452 17.11 17.01 8.01
C ARG A 452 16.54 17.31 6.64
#